data_AF-A0A2N5N544-F1
#
_entry.id   AF-A0A2N5N544-F1
#
_cell.length_a   1.000
_cell.length_b   1.000
_cell.length_c   1.000
_cell.angle_alpha   90.00
_cell.angle_beta   90.00
_cell.angle_gamma   90.00
#
_symmetry.space_group_name_H-M   'P 1'
#
loop_
_entity.id
_entity.type
_entity.pdbx_description
1 polymer ?
#
loop_
_entity_poly.entity_id
_entity_poly.type
_entity_poly.pdbx_seq_one_letter_code
_entity_poly.pdbx_strand_id
1 'polypeptide(L)'
;MKSVVRLIASISLVLALVLGSSPQLGLQAVPSAAAAVSGPTDFAGIISYLKANGKLPPNFLTKSQATSRGWVSSQCNLATVAPGYSIGGDTFQNREGKLPAKSGRTWKEADAYYSSGCRNASRVLYSNDGLYYTTSDHYVTFTKWN
;
A
#
# COMPACT_ATOMS: atom_id res chain seq x y z
N MET A 1 60.26 -50.32 54.32
CA MET A 1 60.61 -51.60 53.68
C MET A 1 59.32 -52.32 53.30
N LYS A 2 59.25 -52.75 52.04
CA LYS A 2 58.39 -53.80 51.45
C LYS A 2 56.91 -53.46 51.19
N SER A 3 56.73 -53.04 49.95
CA SER A 3 55.52 -52.91 49.13
C SER A 3 54.67 -54.18 49.07
N VAL A 4 53.35 -54.01 48.89
CA VAL A 4 52.56 -54.92 48.04
C VAL A 4 51.64 -54.10 47.14
N VAL A 5 51.89 -54.28 45.86
CA VAL A 5 51.19 -53.79 44.67
C VAL A 5 49.94 -54.63 44.43
N ARG A 6 48.82 -54.02 43.98
CA ARG A 6 47.93 -54.65 42.98
C ARG A 6 47.39 -53.63 41.97
N LEU A 7 47.84 -53.85 40.74
CA LEU A 7 47.35 -53.43 39.43
C LEU A 7 45.85 -53.80 39.27
N ILE A 8 45.01 -53.12 38.49
CA ILE A 8 44.76 -53.28 37.03
C ILE A 8 43.79 -52.13 36.66
N ALA A 9 44.21 -51.11 35.89
CA ALA A 9 44.05 -50.95 34.43
C ALA A 9 42.59 -51.03 33.91
N SER A 10 42.06 -49.90 33.42
CA SER A 10 41.05 -49.84 32.35
C SER A 10 41.02 -48.45 31.74
N ILE A 11 41.75 -48.30 30.65
CA ILE A 11 41.59 -47.20 29.69
C ILE A 11 40.25 -47.41 28.99
N SER A 12 39.44 -46.37 28.91
CA SER A 12 38.39 -46.26 27.90
C SER A 12 38.36 -44.84 27.38
N LEU A 13 39.02 -44.68 26.23
CA LEU A 13 38.93 -43.55 25.32
C LEU A 13 37.80 -43.83 24.34
N VAL A 14 36.70 -43.07 24.37
CA VAL A 14 35.77 -42.84 23.24
C VAL A 14 35.07 -41.50 23.53
N LEU A 15 35.49 -40.36 22.95
CA LEU A 15 35.16 -39.81 21.63
C LEU A 15 33.67 -39.36 21.46
N ALA A 16 33.51 -38.03 21.40
CA ALA A 16 32.48 -37.22 20.74
C ALA A 16 31.02 -37.29 21.24
N LEU A 17 30.46 -36.12 21.61
CA LEU A 17 29.44 -35.45 20.79
C LEU A 17 29.12 -34.04 21.31
N VAL A 18 29.49 -33.05 20.48
CA VAL A 18 28.71 -31.86 20.10
C VAL A 18 28.05 -31.03 21.21
N LEU A 19 28.60 -29.82 21.36
CA LEU A 19 27.95 -28.63 21.88
C LEU A 19 26.56 -28.44 21.25
N GLY A 20 25.51 -28.79 21.99
CA GLY A 20 24.13 -28.46 21.66
C GLY A 20 23.76 -27.07 22.15
N SER A 21 24.43 -26.02 21.67
CA SER A 21 23.85 -24.68 21.69
C SER A 21 22.85 -24.64 20.54
N SER A 22 21.60 -25.01 20.81
CA SER A 22 20.50 -24.77 19.89
C SER A 22 20.54 -23.29 19.50
N PRO A 23 20.63 -22.95 18.20
CA PRO A 23 20.18 -21.63 17.82
C PRO A 23 18.69 -21.67 18.12
N GLN A 24 18.24 -20.92 19.13
CA GLN A 24 16.88 -20.40 19.08
C GLN A 24 16.82 -19.66 17.75
N LEU A 25 16.25 -20.32 16.73
CA LEU A 25 15.62 -19.61 15.63
C LEU A 25 14.55 -18.76 16.31
N GLY A 26 14.97 -17.55 16.70
CA GLY A 26 14.03 -16.46 16.80
C GLY A 26 13.37 -16.42 15.44
N LEU A 27 12.14 -16.93 15.38
CA LEU A 27 11.20 -16.58 14.34
C LEU A 27 11.08 -15.07 14.45
N GLN A 28 11.98 -14.36 13.76
CA GLN A 28 11.77 -12.97 13.44
C GLN A 28 10.41 -12.96 12.75
N ALA A 29 9.44 -12.31 13.39
CA ALA A 29 8.17 -12.06 12.78
C ALA A 29 8.45 -11.49 11.40
N VAL A 30 8.16 -12.29 10.37
CA VAL A 30 8.17 -11.82 8.98
C VAL A 30 7.31 -10.56 9.02
N PRO A 31 7.77 -9.39 8.55
CA PRO A 31 6.94 -8.20 8.57
C PRO A 31 5.65 -8.58 7.86
N SER A 32 4.56 -8.63 8.62
CA SER A 32 3.23 -8.87 8.12
C SER A 32 3.07 -7.88 6.96
N ALA A 33 2.80 -8.39 5.76
CA ALA A 33 2.41 -7.56 4.63
C ALA A 33 1.37 -6.58 5.18
N ALA A 34 1.75 -5.30 5.28
CA ALA A 34 0.99 -4.29 6.00
C ALA A 34 -0.47 -4.45 5.61
N ALA A 35 -1.34 -4.73 6.61
CA ALA A 35 -2.74 -5.03 6.39
C ALA A 35 -3.30 -4.13 5.28
N ALA A 36 -3.81 -4.73 4.21
CA ALA A 36 -4.25 -4.01 3.03
C ALA A 36 -5.16 -2.87 3.49
N VAL A 37 -4.75 -1.62 3.23
CA VAL A 37 -5.58 -0.48 3.57
C VAL A 37 -6.82 -0.58 2.69
N SER A 38 -7.95 -0.91 3.30
CA SER A 38 -9.22 -1.12 2.60
C SER A 38 -10.06 0.14 2.60
N GLY A 39 -10.67 0.45 1.47
CA GLY A 39 -11.67 1.51 1.36
C GLY A 39 -12.39 1.45 0.03
N PRO A 40 -13.49 2.20 -0.13
CA PRO A 40 -14.25 2.17 -1.36
C PRO A 40 -13.42 2.70 -2.53
N THR A 41 -13.60 2.06 -3.69
CA THR A 41 -12.99 2.49 -4.95
C THR A 41 -14.01 2.80 -6.03
N ASP A 42 -15.29 2.46 -5.83
CA ASP A 42 -16.36 2.91 -6.73
C ASP A 42 -16.72 4.39 -6.50
N PHE A 43 -17.39 5.02 -7.47
CA PHE A 43 -17.75 6.43 -7.40
C PHE A 43 -18.57 6.77 -6.15
N ALA A 44 -19.61 5.98 -5.85
CA ALA A 44 -20.54 6.27 -4.77
C ALA A 44 -19.84 6.19 -3.41
N GLY A 45 -19.03 5.16 -3.18
CA GLY A 45 -18.29 4.97 -1.95
C GLY A 45 -17.21 6.03 -1.75
N ILE A 46 -16.43 6.38 -2.79
CA ILE A 46 -15.43 7.46 -2.70
C ILE A 46 -16.11 8.78 -2.32
N ILE A 47 -17.18 9.15 -3.03
CA ILE A 47 -17.87 10.43 -2.82
C ILE A 47 -18.58 10.46 -1.46
N SER A 48 -19.19 9.35 -1.03
CA SER A 48 -19.81 9.25 0.29
C SER A 48 -18.78 9.41 1.39
N TYR A 49 -17.60 8.81 1.23
CA TYR A 49 -16.49 8.96 2.18
C TYR A 49 -15.98 10.41 2.22
N LEU A 50 -15.82 11.06 1.06
CA LEU A 50 -15.45 12.49 0.97
C LEU A 50 -16.48 13.39 1.67
N LYS A 51 -17.77 13.18 1.40
CA LYS A 51 -18.88 13.92 2.04
C LYS A 51 -18.83 13.79 3.57
N ALA A 52 -18.54 12.59 4.09
CA ALA A 52 -18.52 12.33 5.53
C ALA A 52 -17.23 12.78 6.24
N ASN A 53 -16.08 12.72 5.56
CA ASN A 53 -14.76 12.86 6.22
C ASN A 53 -13.94 14.06 5.74
N GLY A 54 -14.34 14.74 4.65
CA GLY A 54 -13.61 15.85 4.04
C GLY A 54 -12.26 15.45 3.41
N LYS A 55 -11.96 14.16 3.33
CA LYS A 55 -10.71 13.59 2.76
C LYS A 55 -10.99 12.27 2.07
N LEU A 56 -10.08 11.84 1.18
CA LEU A 56 -10.18 10.56 0.50
C LEU A 56 -10.10 9.39 1.51
N PRO A 57 -10.68 8.22 1.16
CA PRO A 57 -10.39 6.97 1.83
C PRO A 57 -8.88 6.72 2.00
N PRO A 58 -8.44 6.03 3.07
CA PRO A 58 -7.02 5.86 3.37
C PRO A 58 -6.27 5.00 2.34
N ASN A 59 -6.99 4.26 1.48
CA ASN A 59 -6.43 3.44 0.40
C ASN A 59 -6.07 4.24 -0.86
N PHE A 60 -5.86 5.55 -0.74
CA PHE A 60 -5.40 6.42 -1.82
C PHE A 60 -4.01 6.99 -1.53
N LEU A 61 -3.20 7.08 -2.58
CA LEU A 61 -1.90 7.76 -2.58
C LEU A 61 -1.90 8.85 -3.65
N THR A 62 -1.27 9.98 -3.37
CA THR A 62 -0.92 10.92 -4.44
C THR A 62 0.08 10.27 -5.40
N LYS A 63 0.17 10.79 -6.62
CA LYS A 63 1.18 10.35 -7.61
C LYS A 63 2.59 10.39 -7.01
N SER A 64 2.93 11.45 -6.28
CA SER A 64 4.23 11.58 -5.61
C SER A 64 4.46 10.50 -4.56
N GLN A 65 3.48 10.22 -3.70
CA GLN A 65 3.58 9.16 -2.68
C GLN A 65 3.75 7.78 -3.32
N ALA A 66 3.01 7.50 -4.41
CA ALA A 66 3.15 6.26 -5.15
C ALA A 66 4.53 6.15 -5.82
N THR A 67 5.02 7.21 -6.46
CA THR A 67 6.36 7.23 -7.08
C THR A 67 7.46 7.03 -6.05
N SER A 68 7.35 7.60 -4.85
CA SER A 68 8.28 7.34 -3.74
C SER A 68 8.31 5.88 -3.29
N ARG A 69 7.26 5.10 -3.58
CA ARG A 69 7.21 3.65 -3.34
C ARG A 69 7.73 2.82 -4.52
N GLY A 70 8.16 3.46 -5.61
CA GLY A 70 8.65 2.79 -6.81
C GLY A 70 7.62 2.67 -7.94
N TRP A 71 6.50 3.39 -7.86
CA TRP A 71 5.50 3.37 -8.93
C TRP A 71 6.03 4.06 -10.20
N VAL A 72 5.97 3.33 -11.31
CA VAL A 72 6.27 3.80 -12.65
C VAL A 72 5.04 3.55 -13.52
N SER A 73 4.35 4.63 -13.92
CA SER A 73 3.05 4.53 -14.61
C SER A 73 3.11 3.69 -15.88
N SER A 74 4.18 3.78 -16.67
CA SER A 74 4.35 3.02 -17.92
C SER A 74 4.59 1.52 -17.69
N GLN A 75 4.97 1.12 -16.48
CA GLN A 75 5.16 -0.29 -16.11
C GLN A 75 3.90 -0.90 -15.48
N CYS A 76 2.86 -0.10 -15.24
CA CYS A 76 1.60 -0.57 -14.67
C CYS A 76 1.78 -1.33 -13.34
N ASN A 77 2.79 -0.92 -12.54
CA ASN A 77 3.29 -1.66 -11.39
C ASN A 77 2.74 -1.17 -10.03
N LEU A 78 1.68 -0.34 -10.01
CA LEU A 78 1.17 0.25 -8.76
C LEU A 78 0.77 -0.82 -7.74
N ALA A 79 -0.01 -1.81 -8.15
CA ALA A 79 -0.41 -2.91 -7.26
C ALA A 79 0.76 -3.78 -6.77
N THR A 80 1.91 -3.75 -7.48
CA THR A 80 3.13 -4.43 -7.04
C THR A 80 3.83 -3.65 -5.93
N VAL A 81 3.94 -2.33 -6.08
CA VAL A 81 4.71 -1.48 -5.16
C VAL A 81 3.88 -0.88 -4.02
N ALA A 82 2.56 -0.83 -4.19
CA ALA A 82 1.58 -0.37 -3.20
C ALA A 82 0.30 -1.22 -3.30
N PRO A 83 0.34 -2.49 -2.86
CA PRO A 83 -0.82 -3.38 -2.90
C PRO A 83 -2.03 -2.77 -2.19
N GLY A 84 -3.20 -2.81 -2.85
CA GLY A 84 -4.47 -2.29 -2.31
C GLY A 84 -4.66 -0.77 -2.42
N TYR A 85 -3.68 -0.03 -2.94
CA TYR A 85 -3.80 1.42 -3.10
C TYR A 85 -4.24 1.82 -4.52
N SER A 86 -4.99 2.91 -4.59
CA SER A 86 -5.33 3.66 -5.81
C SER A 86 -4.64 5.01 -5.84
N ILE A 87 -4.52 5.63 -7.02
CA ILE A 87 -4.00 7.00 -7.14
C ILE A 87 -5.12 8.00 -6.87
N GLY A 88 -4.85 9.02 -6.05
CA GLY A 88 -5.78 10.12 -5.83
C GLY A 88 -5.28 11.16 -4.84
N GLY A 89 -5.87 12.34 -4.90
CA GLY A 89 -5.53 13.46 -4.04
C GLY A 89 -4.62 14.49 -4.67
N ASP A 90 -4.26 14.35 -5.95
CA ASP A 90 -3.55 15.36 -6.71
C ASP A 90 -4.51 16.45 -7.22
N THR A 91 -3.96 17.65 -7.46
CA THR A 91 -4.71 18.78 -8.03
C THR A 91 -5.14 18.48 -9.48
N PHE A 92 -6.43 18.62 -9.76
CA PHE A 92 -6.97 18.64 -11.11
C PHE A 92 -7.05 20.08 -11.59
N GLN A 93 -6.31 20.41 -12.66
CA GLN A 93 -6.14 21.81 -13.07
C GLN A 93 -7.32 22.37 -13.87
N ASN A 94 -8.27 21.52 -14.29
CA ASN A 94 -9.42 21.93 -15.12
C ASN A 94 -9.02 22.79 -16.32
N ARG A 95 -7.93 22.43 -17.02
CA ARG A 95 -7.35 23.23 -18.12
C ARG A 95 -8.33 23.45 -19.28
N GLU A 96 -9.20 22.48 -19.53
CA GLU A 96 -10.24 22.55 -20.56
C GLU A 96 -11.51 23.28 -20.09
N GLY A 97 -11.59 23.70 -18.83
CA GLY A 97 -12.72 24.47 -18.30
C GLY A 97 -14.06 23.74 -18.24
N LYS A 98 -14.06 22.41 -18.33
CA LYS A 98 -15.28 21.58 -18.36
C LYS A 98 -16.00 21.48 -17.02
N LEU A 99 -15.31 21.73 -15.91
CA LEU A 99 -15.91 21.81 -14.58
C LEU A 99 -16.18 23.27 -14.18
N PRO A 100 -17.22 23.55 -13.38
CA PRO A 100 -17.55 24.92 -12.97
C PRO A 100 -16.41 25.61 -12.21
N ALA A 101 -15.95 26.75 -12.73
CA ALA A 101 -14.96 27.60 -12.08
C ALA A 101 -15.62 28.62 -11.13
N LYS A 102 -14.92 28.96 -10.04
CA LYS A 102 -15.28 30.01 -9.08
C LYS A 102 -14.01 30.52 -8.41
N SER A 103 -13.94 31.80 -8.07
CA SER A 103 -12.80 32.34 -7.30
C SER A 103 -12.63 31.57 -5.99
N GLY A 104 -11.39 31.15 -5.69
CA GLY A 104 -11.06 30.31 -4.53
C GLY A 104 -11.44 28.83 -4.65
N ARG A 105 -12.09 28.40 -5.75
CA ARG A 105 -12.37 26.97 -5.99
C ARG A 105 -11.14 26.28 -6.53
N THR A 106 -10.79 25.17 -5.91
CA THR A 106 -9.78 24.22 -6.39
C THR A 106 -10.43 22.87 -6.64
N TRP A 107 -9.84 22.10 -7.55
CA TRP A 107 -10.29 20.76 -7.90
C TRP A 107 -9.19 19.75 -7.62
N LYS A 108 -9.59 18.56 -7.18
CA LYS A 108 -8.72 17.40 -6.97
C LYS A 108 -9.33 16.19 -7.67
N GLU A 109 -8.50 15.20 -7.98
CA GLU A 109 -8.91 13.97 -8.65
C GLU A 109 -8.57 12.71 -7.85
N ALA A 110 -9.33 11.63 -8.06
CA ALA A 110 -9.05 10.30 -7.54
C ALA A 110 -9.48 9.23 -8.55
N ASP A 111 -8.67 8.19 -8.72
CA ASP A 111 -9.00 7.03 -9.54
C ASP A 111 -10.19 6.27 -8.95
N ALA A 112 -11.08 5.80 -9.83
CA ALA A 112 -12.18 4.93 -9.45
C ALA A 112 -12.02 3.55 -10.10
N TYR A 113 -12.53 2.52 -9.43
CA TYR A 113 -12.54 1.13 -9.92
C TYR A 113 -11.15 0.56 -10.24
N TYR A 114 -10.07 1.15 -9.71
CA TYR A 114 -8.74 0.57 -9.84
C TYR A 114 -8.57 -0.62 -8.90
N SER A 115 -7.96 -1.68 -9.39
CA SER A 115 -7.61 -2.87 -8.60
C SER A 115 -6.16 -3.29 -8.82
N SER A 116 -5.72 -3.36 -10.08
CA SER A 116 -4.35 -3.73 -10.45
C SER A 116 -4.02 -3.33 -11.89
N GLY A 117 -2.76 -3.49 -12.29
CA GLY A 117 -2.30 -3.21 -13.65
C GLY A 117 -2.28 -1.72 -13.97
N CYS A 118 -2.57 -1.39 -15.23
CA CYS A 118 -2.58 -0.01 -15.72
C CYS A 118 -3.80 0.73 -15.16
N ARG A 119 -3.66 2.03 -14.89
CA ARG A 119 -4.78 2.89 -14.46
C ARG A 119 -5.84 2.94 -15.57
N ASN A 120 -7.11 2.86 -15.19
CA ASN A 120 -8.25 2.93 -16.11
C ASN A 120 -8.62 4.39 -16.45
N ALA A 121 -9.77 4.60 -17.08
CA ALA A 121 -10.31 5.91 -17.47
C ALA A 121 -11.08 6.66 -16.39
N SER A 122 -11.48 5.98 -15.31
CA SER A 122 -12.53 6.45 -14.40
C SER A 122 -11.97 7.29 -13.26
N ARG A 123 -12.58 8.45 -13.01
CA ARG A 123 -12.14 9.38 -11.96
C ARG A 123 -13.32 10.00 -11.21
N VAL A 124 -13.13 10.23 -9.92
CA VAL A 124 -13.89 11.19 -9.11
C VAL A 124 -13.15 12.52 -9.11
N LEU A 125 -13.89 13.60 -9.34
CA LEU A 125 -13.43 14.99 -9.28
C LEU A 125 -14.17 15.66 -8.15
N TYR A 126 -13.44 16.26 -7.21
CA TYR A 126 -14.04 16.90 -6.05
C TYR A 126 -13.43 18.26 -5.79
N SER A 127 -14.29 19.24 -5.49
CA SER A 127 -13.86 20.61 -5.20
C SER A 127 -13.67 20.82 -3.69
N ASN A 128 -12.89 21.84 -3.34
CA ASN A 128 -12.75 22.28 -1.94
C ASN A 128 -14.05 22.85 -1.34
N ASP A 129 -15.04 23.18 -2.17
CA ASP A 129 -16.34 23.73 -1.75
C ASP A 129 -17.51 22.76 -1.94
N GLY A 130 -17.25 21.45 -2.01
CA GLY A 130 -18.27 20.41 -1.88
C GLY A 130 -19.00 20.02 -3.16
N LEU A 131 -18.41 20.29 -4.33
CA LEU A 131 -18.90 19.75 -5.60
C LEU A 131 -18.22 18.42 -5.92
N TYR A 132 -18.97 17.51 -6.52
CA TYR A 132 -18.51 16.18 -6.91
C TYR A 132 -18.94 15.88 -8.33
N TYR A 133 -18.02 15.39 -9.14
CA TYR A 133 -18.22 14.98 -10.53
C TYR A 133 -17.51 13.65 -10.79
N THR A 134 -17.93 12.94 -11.82
CA THR A 134 -17.31 11.70 -12.28
C THR A 134 -17.04 11.75 -13.77
N THR A 135 -16.01 11.03 -14.21
CA THR A 135 -15.73 10.72 -15.64
C THR A 135 -15.40 9.25 -15.75
N SER A 136 -15.78 8.62 -16.86
CA SER A 136 -15.44 7.24 -17.20
C SER A 136 -14.70 7.15 -18.54
N ASP A 137 -14.30 8.29 -19.10
CA ASP A 137 -13.83 8.42 -20.48
C ASP A 137 -12.55 9.28 -20.57
N HIS A 138 -11.68 9.21 -19.55
CA HIS A 138 -10.43 9.96 -19.51
C HIS A 138 -10.66 11.48 -19.67
N TYR A 139 -11.57 12.05 -18.86
CA TYR A 139 -11.82 13.50 -18.78
C TYR A 139 -12.47 14.11 -20.05
N VAL A 140 -13.00 13.28 -20.95
CA VAL A 140 -13.71 13.76 -22.15
C VAL A 140 -15.05 14.37 -21.75
N THR A 141 -15.83 13.67 -20.93
CA THR A 141 -17.09 14.16 -20.36
C THR A 141 -17.13 14.02 -18.84
N PHE A 142 -17.98 14.84 -18.20
CA PHE A 142 -18.17 14.83 -16.76
C PHE A 142 -19.66 14.78 -16.41
N THR A 143 -20.00 13.92 -15.46
CA THR A 143 -21.34 13.85 -14.87
C THR A 143 -21.30 14.42 -13.46
N LYS A 144 -22.19 15.36 -13.15
CA LYS A 144 -22.33 15.88 -11.79
C LYS A 144 -22.90 14.79 -10.90
N TRP A 145 -22.31 14.61 -9.72
CA TRP A 145 -22.84 13.71 -8.70
C TRP A 145 -23.86 14.46 -7.85
N ASN A 146 -25.08 13.93 -7.76
CA ASN A 146 -26.16 14.47 -6.92
C ASN A 146 -26.21 13.67 -5.62
#